data_AF-A0A6H1X2T5-F1
#
_entry.id   AF-A0A6H1X2T5-F1
#
_cell.length_a   1.000
_cell.length_b   1.000
_cell.length_c   1.000
_cell.angle_alpha   90.00
_cell.angle_beta   90.00
_cell.angle_gamma   90.00
#
_symmetry.space_group_name_H-M   'P 1'
#
loop_
_entity.id
_entity.type
_entity.pdbx_description
1 polymer ?
#
loop_
_entity_poly.entity_id
_entity_poly.type
_entity_poly.pdbx_seq_one_letter_code
_entity_poly.pdbx_strand_id
1 'polypeptide(L)' 'MFILRFVNEDDDLSVKEFTDLSQVNKFIKENDLEKSWHQIEEIKRVVPNLKDEN' A
#
# COMPACT_ATOMS: atom_id res chain seq x y z
N MET A 1 10.26 0.19 -2.05
CA MET A 1 8.98 0.77 -2.50
C MET A 1 7.86 -0.20 -2.14
N PHE A 2 6.68 0.30 -1.77
CA PHE A 2 5.53 -0.48 -1.36
C PHE A 2 4.31 -0.01 -2.15
N ILE A 3 3.43 -0.94 -2.48
CA ILE A 3 2.16 -0.64 -3.15
C ILE A 3 1.04 -1.13 -2.24
N LEU A 4 0.11 -0.25 -1.92
CA LEU A 4 -1.12 -0.57 -1.21
C LEU A 4 -2.29 -0.51 -2.19
N ARG A 5 -3.05 -1.60 -2.28
CA ARG A 5 -4.32 -1.66 -2.99
C ARG A 5 -5.44 -1.76 -1.97
N PHE A 6 -6.41 -0.86 -2.06
CA PHE A 6 -7.48 -0.74 -1.07
C PHE A 6 -8.80 -0.29 -1.68
N VAL A 7 -9.91 -0.62 -1.03
CA VAL A 7 -11.25 -0.11 -1.37
C VAL A 7 -11.47 1.18 -0.60
N ASN A 8 -11.79 2.27 -1.31
CA ASN A 8 -12.04 3.58 -0.71
C ASN A 8 -13.50 3.70 -0.19
N GLU A 9 -13.87 4.88 0.29
CA GLU A 9 -15.21 5.15 0.82
C GLU A 9 -16.34 5.10 -0.22
N ASP A 10 -16.01 5.17 -1.51
CA ASP A 10 -16.94 5.06 -2.64
C ASP A 10 -17.06 3.62 -3.18
N ASP A 11 -16.54 2.61 -2.44
CA ASP A 11 -16.43 1.21 -2.90
C ASP A 11 -15.53 1.04 -4.15
N ASP A 12 -14.69 2.03 -4.43
CA ASP A 12 -13.80 2.06 -5.58
C ASP A 12 -12.41 1.53 -5.24
N LEU A 13 -11.84 0.80 -6.19
CA LEU A 13 -10.52 0.21 -6.05
C LEU A 13 -9.42 1.26 -6.28
N SER A 14 -8.70 1.57 -5.21
CA SER A 14 -7.61 2.54 -5.18
C SER A 14 -6.25 1.88 -5.04
N VAL A 15 -5.23 2.47 -5.66
CA VAL A 15 -3.83 2.02 -5.58
C VAL A 15 -2.95 3.20 -5.19
N LYS A 16 -2.05 3.00 -4.21
CA LYS A 16 -1.11 4.02 -3.77
C LYS A 16 0.27 3.45 -3.54
N GLU A 17 1.27 4.19 -3.99
CA GLU A 17 2.68 3.83 -3.88
C GLU A 17 3.34 4.60 -2.74
N PHE A 18 4.24 3.91 -2.03
CA PHE A 18 4.96 4.41 -0.87
C PHE A 18 6.45 4.05 -0.98
N THR A 19 7.31 4.90 -0.42
CA THR A 19 8.75 4.62 -0.45
C THR A 19 9.16 3.60 0.60
N ASP A 20 8.48 3.62 1.76
CA ASP A 20 8.78 2.81 2.93
C ASP A 20 7.51 2.28 3.63
N LEU A 21 7.68 1.26 4.48
CA LEU A 21 6.57 0.59 5.18
C LEU A 21 5.95 1.49 6.26
N SER A 22 6.73 2.41 6.85
CA SER A 22 6.23 3.30 7.90
C SER A 22 5.19 4.26 7.32
N GLN A 23 5.38 4.74 6.10
CA GLN A 23 4.38 5.54 5.38
C GLN A 23 3.10 4.76 5.07
N VAL A 24 3.20 3.48 4.71
CA VAL A 24 2.03 2.60 4.49
C VAL A 24 1.21 2.52 5.78
N ASN A 25 1.86 2.17 6.90
CA ASN A 25 1.20 2.04 8.20
C ASN A 25 0.59 3.37 8.66
N LYS A 26 1.28 4.49 8.43
CA LYS A 26 0.77 5.82 8.74
C LYS A 26 -0.48 6.14 7.92
N PHE A 27 -0.45 5.88 6.61
CA PHE A 27 -1.59 6.12 5.73
C PHE A 27 -2.79 5.27 6.11
N ILE A 28 -2.58 3.99 6.39
CA ILE A 28 -3.62 3.07 6.85
C ILE A 28 -4.29 3.58 8.13
N LYS A 29 -3.51 4.08 9.10
CA LYS A 29 -4.04 4.65 10.35
C LYS A 29 -4.76 5.98 10.15
N GLU A 30 -4.19 6.89 9.36
CA GLU A 30 -4.77 8.20 9.09
C GLU A 30 -6.09 8.12 8.31
N ASN A 31 -6.24 7.09 7.48
CA ASN A 31 -7.44 6.85 6.67
C ASN A 31 -8.33 5.74 7.27
N ASP A 32 -8.01 5.30 8.49
CA ASP A 32 -8.82 4.35 9.27
C ASP A 32 -9.10 3.01 8.55
N LEU A 33 -8.23 2.64 7.60
CA LEU A 33 -8.35 1.45 6.74
C LEU A 33 -8.20 0.14 7.53
N GLU A 34 -7.74 0.19 8.79
CA GLU A 34 -7.62 -0.97 9.69
C GLU A 34 -8.99 -1.48 10.19
N LYS A 35 -10.04 -0.64 10.17
CA LYS A 35 -11.34 -1.02 10.75
C LYS A 35 -12.11 -2.02 9.90
N SER A 36 -11.79 -2.14 8.62
CA SER A 36 -12.39 -3.13 7.74
C SER A 36 -11.32 -3.88 6.99
N TRP A 37 -11.09 -5.15 7.34
CA TRP A 37 -10.18 -6.04 6.62
C TRP A 37 -10.46 -6.09 5.10
N HIS A 38 -11.72 -5.87 4.73
CA HIS A 38 -12.21 -5.76 3.34
C HIS A 38 -11.69 -4.52 2.60
N GLN A 39 -11.20 -3.50 3.30
CA GLN A 39 -10.64 -2.31 2.68
C GLN A 39 -9.21 -2.55 2.21
N ILE A 40 -8.43 -3.44 2.84
CA ILE A 40 -7.04 -3.69 2.44
C ILE A 40 -6.99 -4.98 1.62
N GLU A 41 -6.85 -4.84 0.30
CA GLU A 41 -6.75 -5.99 -0.60
C GLU A 41 -5.34 -6.56 -0.64
N GLU A 42 -4.31 -5.69 -0.74
CA GLU A 42 -2.93 -6.16 -0.89
C GLU A 42 -1.89 -5.10 -0.51
N ILE A 43 -0.82 -5.53 0.17
CA ILE A 43 0.40 -4.74 0.36
C ILE A 43 1.56 -5.50 -0.28
N LYS A 44 2.14 -4.96 -1.36
CA LYS A 44 3.32 -5.53 -2.03
C LYS A 44 4.56 -4.69 -1.80
N ARG A 45 5.66 -5.33 -1.37
CA ARG A 45 6.99 -4.70 -1.38
C ARG A 45 7.61 -4.86 -2.76
N VAL A 46 7.80 -3.75 -3.45
CA VAL A 46 8.60 -3.69 -4.68
C VAL A 46 10.06 -3.51 -4.29
N VAL A 47 10.83 -4.56 -4.54
CA VAL A 47 12.29 -4.49 -4.61
C VAL A 47 12.60 -4.04 -6.03
N PRO A 48 13.11 -2.80 -6.25
CA PRO A 48 13.62 -2.45 -7.57
C PRO A 48 14.68 -3.49 -7.89
N ASN A 49 14.52 -4.20 -9.01
CA ASN A 49 15.44 -5.25 -9.41
C ASN A 49 16.89 -4.76 -9.20
N LEU A 50 17.62 -5.42 -8.31
CA LEU A 50 19.07 -5.51 -8.43
C LEU A 50 19.30 -6.25 -9.75
N LYS A 51 19.27 -5.53 -10.87
CA LYS A 51 20.04 -5.97 -12.02
C LYS A 51 21.47 -5.59 -11.68
N ASP A 52 22.18 -6.58 -11.19
CA ASP A 52 23.64 -6.64 -11.07
C ASP A 52 24.33 -5.98 -12.27
N GLU A 53 25.41 -5.28 -11.91
CA GLU A 53 26.68 -5.09 -12.62
C GLU A 53 26.65 -4.85 -14.14
N ASN A 54 27.11 -3.66 -14.54
CA ASN A 54 28.29 -3.53 -15.40
C ASN A 54 29.11 -2.32 -14.97
#